data_AF-A0A6I7LMJ1-F1
#
_entry.id   AF-A0A6I7LMJ1-F1
#
_cell.length_a   1.000
_cell.length_b   1.000
_cell.length_c   1.000
_cell.angle_alpha   90.00
_cell.angle_beta   90.00
_cell.angle_gamma   90.00
#
_symmetry.space_group_name_H-M   'P 1'
#
loop_
_entity.id
_entity.type
_entity.pdbx_description
1 polymer ?
#
loop_
_entity_poly.entity_id
_entity_poly.type
_entity_poly.pdbx_seq_one_letter_code
_entity_poly.pdbx_strand_id
1 'polypeptide(L)'
;MVPDVLVWGKSDSAELHFLTVCEIENQTRVGYGQRLLGGERQDILFIDLVDFRGNHLPATINNPKVIVQSRSREAAFLPGGESSTGFRIARDSASPGPVRVDLFIYELG
;
A
#
# COMPACT_ATOMS: atom_id res chain seq x y z
N MET A 1 -4.18 2.34 17.78
CA MET A 1 -2.93 2.96 17.29
C MET A 1 -1.88 1.87 17.20
N VAL A 2 -1.22 1.75 16.05
CA VAL A 2 -0.13 0.82 15.79
C VAL A 2 1.15 1.65 15.75
N PRO A 3 2.07 1.48 16.72
CA PRO A 3 3.25 2.32 16.79
C PRO A 3 4.37 1.81 15.88
N ASP A 4 5.24 2.73 15.48
CA ASP A 4 6.59 2.43 14.96
C ASP A 4 6.65 1.55 13.69
N VAL A 5 5.74 1.78 12.75
CA VAL A 5 5.70 1.07 11.47
C VAL A 5 6.80 1.60 10.54
N LEU A 6 7.64 0.70 10.04
CA LEU A 6 8.70 1.02 9.08
C LEU A 6 8.15 1.03 7.64
N VAL A 7 8.28 2.17 6.97
CA VAL A 7 7.87 2.38 5.58
C VAL A 7 9.10 2.48 4.69
N TRP A 8 9.35 1.45 3.90
CA TRP A 8 10.44 1.38 2.92
C TRP A 8 9.93 1.54 1.48
N GLY A 9 8.67 1.16 1.24
CA GLY A 9 8.06 1.20 -0.09
C GLY A 9 7.93 2.62 -0.65
N LYS A 10 8.07 2.77 -1.96
CA LYS A 10 8.10 4.08 -2.63
C LYS A 10 6.82 4.37 -3.42
N SER A 11 6.53 5.66 -3.50
CA SER A 11 5.36 6.20 -4.21
C SER A 11 5.50 6.24 -5.73
N ASP A 12 6.73 6.13 -6.23
CA ASP A 12 7.04 6.03 -7.66
C ASP A 12 6.62 4.70 -8.30
N SER A 13 6.01 3.78 -7.52
CA SER A 13 5.35 2.60 -8.07
C SER A 13 4.08 3.01 -8.82
N ALA A 14 4.21 3.25 -10.13
CA ALA A 14 3.08 3.49 -11.02
C ALA A 14 2.48 2.15 -11.45
N GLU A 15 1.16 2.05 -11.47
CA GLU A 15 0.48 0.92 -12.09
C GLU A 15 0.20 1.24 -13.56
N LEU A 16 0.92 0.56 -14.46
CA LEU A 16 0.66 0.62 -15.88
C LEU A 16 -0.39 -0.41 -16.25
N HIS A 17 -1.55 0.07 -16.66
CA HIS A 17 -2.56 -0.73 -17.35
C HIS A 17 -2.32 -0.61 -18.85
N PHE A 18 -2.22 -1.74 -19.54
CA PHE A 18 -1.99 -1.75 -20.97
C PHE A 18 -2.82 -2.83 -21.68
N LEU A 19 -3.20 -2.53 -22.91
CA LEU A 19 -3.82 -3.48 -23.83
C LEU A 19 -2.76 -3.91 -24.85
N THR A 20 -2.63 -5.21 -25.04
CA THR A 20 -1.83 -5.77 -26.13
C THR A 20 -2.76 -6.28 -27.22
N VAL A 21 -2.38 -6.04 -28.47
CA VAL A 21 -3.02 -6.67 -29.61
C VAL A 21 -1.96 -7.52 -30.29
N CYS A 22 -2.26 -8.80 -30.48
CA CYS A 22 -1.39 -9.72 -31.18
C CYS A 22 -2.17 -10.36 -32.32
N GLU A 23 -1.60 -10.32 -33.53
CA GLU A 23 -2.08 -11.09 -34.66
C GLU A 23 -1.26 -12.37 -34.81
N ILE A 24 -1.94 -13.50 -34.80
CA ILE A 24 -1.35 -14.81 -35.08
C ILE A 24 -2.26 -15.48 -36.09
N GLU A 25 -1.74 -15.85 -37.26
CA GLU A 25 -2.47 -16.60 -38.30
C GLU A 25 -3.85 -16.00 -38.66
N ASN A 26 -3.90 -14.69 -38.98
CA ASN A 26 -5.14 -13.96 -39.30
C ASN A 26 -6.17 -13.88 -38.15
N GLN A 27 -5.80 -14.23 -36.92
CA GLN A 27 -6.62 -14.02 -35.73
C GLN A 27 -6.05 -12.87 -34.89
N THR A 28 -6.87 -11.86 -34.62
CA THR A 28 -6.54 -10.78 -33.70
C THR A 28 -6.93 -11.18 -32.28
N ARG A 29 -5.97 -11.21 -31.36
CA ARG A 29 -6.19 -11.39 -29.92
C ARG A 29 -5.92 -10.09 -29.19
N VAL A 30 -6.83 -9.73 -28.27
CA VAL A 30 -6.65 -8.60 -27.35
C VAL A 30 -6.32 -9.16 -25.97
N GLY A 31 -5.16 -8.80 -25.43
CA GLY A 31 -4.75 -9.08 -24.07
C GLY A 31 -4.86 -7.84 -23.20
N TYR A 32 -5.29 -8.02 -21.96
CA TYR A 32 -5.19 -6.98 -20.93
C TYR A 32 -4.06 -7.36 -19.97
N GLY A 33 -3.17 -6.41 -19.70
CA GLY A 33 -2.05 -6.57 -18.79
C GLY A 33 -2.00 -5.43 -17.79
N GLN A 34 -1.51 -5.77 -16.60
CA GLN A 34 -1.14 -4.81 -15.56
C GLN A 34 0.32 -5.05 -15.20
N ARG A 35 1.10 -3.97 -15.09
CA ARG A 35 2.49 -4.04 -14.66
C ARG A 35 2.80 -2.90 -13.70
N LEU A 36 3.49 -3.24 -12.61
CA LEU A 36 4.11 -2.23 -11.76
C LEU A 36 5.35 -1.66 -12.48
N LEU A 37 5.39 -0.35 -12.67
CA LEU A 37 6.56 0.37 -13.16
C LEU A 37 7.26 1.04 -11.98
N GLY A 38 8.48 0.59 -11.69
CA GLY A 38 9.31 1.16 -10.63
C GLY A 38 8.77 0.93 -9.22
N GLY A 39 9.52 1.45 -8.25
CA GLY A 39 9.18 1.45 -6.83
C GLY A 39 9.17 0.09 -6.14
N GLU A 40 9.56 0.09 -4.88
CA GLU A 40 9.32 -1.03 -3.98
C GLU A 40 7.89 -0.89 -3.43
N ARG A 41 7.01 -1.85 -3.72
CA ARG A 41 5.65 -1.87 -3.21
C ARG A 41 5.64 -2.45 -1.80
N GLN A 42 5.00 -1.74 -0.87
CA GLN A 42 4.78 -2.22 0.49
C GLN A 42 3.28 -2.30 0.79
N ASP A 43 2.77 -3.53 0.82
CA ASP A 43 1.45 -3.84 1.35
C ASP A 43 1.58 -4.29 2.81
N ILE A 44 0.65 -3.85 3.65
CA ILE A 44 0.58 -4.20 5.07
C ILE A 44 -0.76 -4.88 5.32
N LEU A 45 -0.72 -6.09 5.87
CA LEU A 45 -1.91 -6.81 6.30
C LEU A 45 -2.24 -6.45 7.76
N PHE A 46 -3.53 -6.36 8.09
CA PHE A 46 -3.93 -6.04 9.46
C PHE A 46 -3.50 -7.11 10.47
N ILE A 47 -3.46 -8.39 10.06
CA ILE A 47 -3.05 -9.50 10.93
C ILE A 47 -1.60 -9.38 11.42
N ASP A 48 -0.74 -8.71 10.65
CA ASP A 48 0.67 -8.52 10.99
C ASP A 48 0.90 -7.31 11.92
N LEU A 49 -0.16 -6.55 12.22
CA LEU A 49 -0.07 -5.35 13.04
C LEU A 49 -0.38 -5.63 14.50
N VAL A 50 0.37 -4.95 15.36
CA VAL A 50 0.23 -5.00 16.81
C VAL A 50 -0.06 -3.59 17.33
N ASP A 51 -1.11 -3.44 18.13
CA ASP A 51 -1.46 -2.16 18.73
C ASP A 51 -0.46 -1.73 19.83
N PHE A 52 -0.59 -0.50 20.30
CA PHE A 52 0.24 0.04 21.39
C PHE A 52 0.12 -0.71 22.73
N ARG A 53 -0.85 -1.61 22.88
CA ARG A 53 -1.07 -2.45 24.06
C ARG A 53 -0.54 -3.88 23.87
N GLY A 54 0.01 -4.20 22.70
CA GLY A 54 0.52 -5.53 22.37
C GLY A 54 -0.52 -6.49 21.80
N ASN A 55 -1.73 -6.01 21.45
CA ASN A 55 -2.76 -6.86 20.84
C ASN A 55 -2.59 -6.92 19.33
N HIS A 56 -2.72 -8.12 18.76
CA HIS A 56 -2.85 -8.27 17.31
C HIS A 56 -4.17 -7.66 16.83
N LEU A 57 -4.12 -6.98 15.69
CA LEU A 57 -5.32 -6.54 15.00
C LEU A 57 -6.05 -7.74 14.36
N PRO A 58 -7.37 -7.66 14.18
CA PRO A 58 -8.11 -8.69 13.45
C PRO A 58 -7.64 -8.76 11.99
N ALA A 59 -7.69 -9.96 11.41
CA ALA A 59 -7.27 -10.19 10.03
C ALA A 59 -8.11 -9.41 9.00
N THR A 60 -9.35 -9.07 9.38
CA THR A 60 -10.28 -8.29 8.56
C THR A 60 -10.94 -7.19 9.39
N ILE A 61 -11.03 -6.00 8.84
CA ILE A 61 -11.75 -4.84 9.40
C ILE A 61 -12.76 -4.40 8.34
N ASN A 62 -14.00 -4.11 8.73
CA ASN A 62 -15.00 -3.63 7.78
C ASN A 62 -14.76 -2.15 7.50
N ASN A 63 -14.75 -1.75 6.22
CA ASN A 63 -14.56 -0.36 5.80
C ASN A 63 -13.48 0.41 6.61
N PRO A 64 -12.23 -0.10 6.62
CA PRO A 64 -11.18 0.48 7.44
C PRO A 64 -10.77 1.84 6.91
N LYS A 65 -10.39 2.72 7.83
CA LYS A 65 -9.67 3.95 7.52
C LYS A 65 -8.35 3.97 8.26
N VAL A 66 -7.31 4.35 7.53
CA VAL A 66 -5.94 4.42 8.04
C VAL A 66 -5.45 5.86 7.95
N ILE A 67 -5.06 6.43 9.08
CA ILE A 67 -4.41 7.73 9.16
C ILE A 67 -2.94 7.51 9.50
N VAL A 68 -2.07 8.03 8.65
CA VAL A 68 -0.61 7.99 8.84
C VAL A 68 -0.17 9.22 9.62
N GLN A 69 0.48 9.02 10.76
CA GLN A 69 1.14 10.06 11.53
C GLN A 69 2.66 9.89 11.41
N SER A 70 3.31 10.79 10.66
CA SER A 70 4.76 10.79 10.53
C SER A 70 5.43 11.09 11.88
N ARG A 71 6.48 10.31 12.21
CA ARG A 71 7.37 10.58 13.35
C ARG A 71 8.57 11.46 12.97
N SER A 72 8.80 11.66 11.69
CA SER A 72 9.91 12.44 11.15
C SER A 72 9.42 13.52 10.19
N ARG A 73 10.35 14.28 9.59
CA ARG A 73 10.00 15.34 8.62
C ARG A 73 9.58 14.78 7.27
N GLU A 74 9.90 13.51 7.01
CA GLU A 74 9.59 12.80 5.79
C GLU A 74 8.13 12.29 5.82
N ALA A 75 7.43 12.49 4.71
CA ALA A 75 6.05 12.08 4.57
C ALA A 75 5.96 10.59 4.17
N ALA A 76 4.97 9.91 4.74
CA ALA A 76 4.45 8.67 4.20
C ALA A 76 2.94 8.82 3.98
N PHE A 77 2.42 8.10 3.00
CA PHE A 77 1.06 8.20 2.54
C PHE A 77 0.54 6.87 2.03
N LEU A 78 -0.77 6.81 1.82
CA LEU A 78 -1.47 5.65 1.29
C LEU A 78 -1.70 5.90 -0.21
N PRO A 79 -0.91 5.30 -1.13
CA PRO A 79 -1.04 5.53 -2.58
C PRO A 79 -2.31 4.89 -3.20
N GLY A 80 -3.24 4.42 -2.38
CA GLY A 80 -4.50 3.80 -2.79
C GLY A 80 -5.47 3.70 -1.63
N GLY A 81 -6.65 3.13 -1.88
CA GLY A 81 -7.65 2.88 -0.85
C GLY A 81 -7.29 1.72 0.07
N GLU A 82 -7.89 1.71 1.26
CA GLU A 82 -7.82 0.60 2.18
C GLU A 82 -8.75 -0.54 1.74
N SER A 83 -8.28 -1.78 1.87
CA SER A 83 -9.09 -2.99 1.69
C SER A 83 -9.50 -3.55 3.04
N SER A 84 -10.43 -4.50 3.08
CA SER A 84 -10.85 -5.15 4.33
C SER A 84 -9.74 -5.93 5.02
N THR A 85 -8.68 -6.35 4.31
CA THR A 85 -7.58 -7.17 4.84
C THR A 85 -6.29 -6.39 5.10
N GLY A 86 -6.18 -5.18 4.58
CA GLY A 86 -4.95 -4.40 4.67
C GLY A 86 -4.95 -3.19 3.76
N PHE A 87 -3.79 -2.56 3.63
CA PHE A 87 -3.63 -1.33 2.86
C PHE A 87 -2.21 -1.25 2.30
N ARG A 88 -2.03 -0.32 1.36
CA ARG A 88 -0.72 0.00 0.78
C ARG A 88 -0.20 1.26 1.42
N ILE A 89 1.10 1.28 1.73
CA ILE A 89 1.78 2.45 2.26
C ILE A 89 3.05 2.72 1.48
N ALA A 90 3.38 4.00 1.32
CA ALA A 90 4.59 4.43 0.65
C ALA A 90 5.17 5.67 1.34
N ARG A 91 6.49 5.78 1.33
CA ARG A 91 7.20 7.01 1.67
C ARG A 91 7.38 7.88 0.43
N ASP A 92 7.66 9.16 0.66
CA ASP A 92 8.12 10.05 -0.40
C ASP A 92 9.39 9.48 -1.06
N SER A 93 9.42 9.53 -2.39
CA SER A 93 10.55 9.08 -3.20
C SER A 93 11.78 9.97 -2.98
N ALA A 94 11.58 11.23 -2.56
CA ALA A 94 12.64 12.15 -2.18
C ALA A 94 13.23 11.87 -0.79
N SER A 95 12.61 11.00 0.02
CA SER A 95 13.16 10.65 1.34
C SER A 95 14.49 9.89 1.22
N PRO A 96 15.50 10.23 2.05
CA PRO A 96 16.84 9.64 1.97
C PRO A 96 16.89 8.15 2.35
N GLY A 97 15.84 7.62 2.97
CA GLY A 97 15.75 6.23 3.39
C GLY A 97 14.35 5.86 3.90
N PRO A 98 14.22 4.68 4.53
CA PRO A 98 12.97 4.25 5.17
C PRO A 98 12.51 5.24 6.25
N VAL A 99 11.18 5.40 6.37
CA VAL A 99 10.53 6.34 7.29
C VAL A 99 9.76 5.58 8.35
N ARG A 100 9.75 6.05 9.59
CA ARG A 100 8.95 5.47 10.67
C ARG A 100 7.69 6.29 10.91
N VAL A 101 6.55 5.63 11.02
CA VAL A 101 5.25 6.27 11.22
C VAL A 101 4.41 5.54 12.27
N ASP A 102 3.48 6.26 12.86
CA ASP A 102 2.40 5.68 13.64
C ASP A 102 1.14 5.60 12.79
N LEU A 103 0.34 4.56 13.02
CA LEU A 103 -0.92 4.37 12.31
C LEU A 103 -2.10 4.44 13.26
N PHE A 104 -3.11 5.20 12.87
CA PHE A 104 -4.43 5.16 13.48
C PHE A 104 -5.36 4.43 12.52
N ILE A 105 -5.83 3.27 12.95
CA ILE A 105 -6.72 2.40 12.18
C ILE A 105 -8.05 2.35 12.91
N TYR A 106 -9.13 2.64 12.22
CA TYR A 106 -10.48 2.58 12.75
C TYR A 106 -11.47 2.07 11.70
N GLU A 107 -12.56 1.49 12.18
CA GLU A 107 -13.66 0.96 11.38
C GLU A 107 -14.75 2.03 11.22
N LEU A 108 -15.23 2.23 9.99
CA LEU A 108 -16.39 3.06 9.71
C LEU A 108 -17.61 2.15 9.49
N GLY A 109 -18.61 2.25 10.38
CA GLY A 109 -19.86 1.49 10.32
C GLY A 109 -20.78 1.87 9.15
#